data_AF-A0A9J6BZC6-F1
#
_entry.id   AF-A0A9J6BZC6-F1
#
_cell.length_a   1.000
_cell.length_b   1.000
_cell.length_c   1.000
_cell.angle_alpha   90.00
_cell.angle_beta   90.00
_cell.angle_gamma   90.00
#
_symmetry.space_group_name_H-M   'P 1'
#
loop_
_entity.id
_entity.type
_entity.pdbx_description
1 polymer ?
#
loop_
_entity_poly.entity_id
_entity_poly.type
_entity_poly.pdbx_seq_one_letter_code
_entity_poly.pdbx_strand_id
1 'polypeptide(L)'
;MQCGVETMNDCERSPGRTGLRVNFTEKGEVKERREKFLTAKYGTHQMSLIRKRLAVEMWLYDELQKLFDPPNEAVDVDIDEILDMDTDDIRRSHLFSLLSNSSCKRSEKDISKFISDLLDRAKTL
;
A
#
# COMPACT_ATOMS: atom_id res chain seq x y z
N MET A 1 30.80 -14.60 -54.00
CA MET A 1 30.03 -13.67 -53.16
C MET A 1 30.89 -13.28 -51.97
N GLN A 2 31.35 -12.03 -51.94
CA GLN A 2 31.98 -11.38 -50.80
C GLN A 2 31.04 -10.24 -50.41
N CYS A 3 30.52 -10.25 -49.19
CA CYS A 3 29.80 -9.10 -48.62
C CYS A 3 30.70 -8.49 -47.54
N GLY A 4 31.06 -7.24 -47.79
CA GLY A 4 31.90 -6.41 -46.93
C GLY A 4 31.18 -5.92 -45.68
N VAL A 5 32.00 -5.58 -44.70
CA VAL A 5 31.61 -4.98 -43.42
C VAL A 5 31.47 -3.47 -43.64
N GLU A 6 30.27 -2.93 -43.42
CA GLU A 6 30.07 -1.49 -43.29
C GLU A 6 29.36 -1.16 -41.98
N THR A 7 29.97 -0.21 -41.29
CA THR A 7 29.75 0.32 -39.96
C THR A 7 28.34 0.86 -39.72
N MET A 8 27.69 0.42 -38.63
CA MET A 8 26.50 1.07 -38.09
C MET A 8 26.90 2.40 -37.45
N ASN A 9 26.46 3.52 -38.04
CA ASN A 9 26.56 4.84 -37.44
C ASN A 9 25.41 5.08 -36.44
N ASP A 10 25.86 5.53 -35.28
CA ASP A 10 25.22 5.97 -34.05
C ASP A 10 23.74 6.42 -34.12
N CYS A 11 22.90 5.71 -33.35
CA CYS A 11 21.69 6.31 -32.81
C CYS A 11 22.09 7.44 -31.86
N GLU A 12 21.83 8.67 -32.29
CA GLU A 12 21.79 9.92 -31.51
C GLU A 12 21.43 9.69 -30.04
N ARG A 13 22.47 9.66 -29.20
CA ARG A 13 22.39 9.41 -27.77
C ARG A 13 21.98 10.70 -27.08
N SER A 14 20.77 10.74 -26.53
CA SER A 14 20.31 11.84 -25.67
C SER A 14 21.35 12.13 -24.56
N PRO A 15 21.70 13.40 -24.28
CA PRO A 15 22.87 13.76 -23.46
C PRO A 15 22.71 13.52 -21.95
N GLY A 16 21.73 12.73 -21.51
CA GLY A 16 21.37 12.55 -20.10
C GLY A 16 21.80 11.23 -19.44
N ARG A 17 22.54 10.33 -20.13
CA ARG A 17 22.89 8.99 -19.61
C ARG A 17 24.39 8.70 -19.53
N THR A 18 25.19 9.66 -19.09
CA THR A 18 26.65 9.49 -18.95
C THR A 18 27.12 9.13 -17.52
N GLY A 19 26.22 8.98 -16.55
CA GLY A 19 26.60 8.80 -15.14
C GLY A 19 26.38 7.42 -14.50
N LEU A 20 25.71 6.47 -15.16
CA LEU A 20 25.40 5.15 -14.57
C LEU A 20 26.32 4.07 -15.12
N ARG A 21 27.59 4.07 -14.70
CA ARG A 21 28.51 2.95 -14.95
C ARG A 21 28.84 2.29 -13.62
N VAL A 22 28.38 1.05 -13.45
CA VAL A 22 28.77 0.22 -12.31
C VAL A 22 30.17 -0.32 -12.56
N ASN A 23 31.13 0.07 -11.72
CA ASN A 23 32.47 -0.51 -11.77
C ASN A 23 32.45 -1.88 -11.11
N PHE A 24 32.68 -2.94 -11.90
CA PHE A 24 33.04 -4.25 -11.37
C PHE A 24 34.54 -4.22 -11.06
N THR A 25 34.91 -4.03 -9.80
CA THR A 25 36.28 -4.27 -9.34
C THR A 25 36.50 -5.77 -9.25
N GLU A 26 37.39 -6.29 -10.09
CA GLU A 26 37.83 -7.67 -10.08
C GLU A 26 38.69 -7.95 -8.82
N LYS A 27 38.23 -8.95 -8.05
CA LYS A 27 38.92 -9.75 -7.03
C LYS A 27 39.94 -9.03 -6.12
N GLY A 28 39.46 -8.52 -4.99
CA GLY A 28 40.26 -8.19 -3.81
C GLY A 28 39.44 -8.39 -2.53
N GLU A 29 39.90 -9.32 -1.69
CA GLU A 29 39.53 -9.67 -0.30
C GLU A 29 38.17 -9.23 0.26
N VAL A 30 37.40 -10.24 0.70
CA VAL A 30 36.08 -10.12 1.33
C VAL A 30 36.19 -9.37 2.66
N LYS A 31 36.14 -8.05 2.61
CA LYS A 31 35.88 -7.20 3.77
C LYS A 31 34.39 -7.33 4.09
N GLU A 32 34.11 -7.92 5.25
CA GLU A 32 32.80 -8.10 5.90
C GLU A 32 31.70 -7.25 5.26
N ARG A 33 30.93 -7.94 4.43
CA ARG A 33 30.01 -7.38 3.44
C ARG A 33 28.87 -6.71 4.20
N ARG A 34 29.00 -5.40 4.48
CA ARG A 34 27.88 -4.58 4.97
C ARG A 34 26.71 -4.80 4.04
N GLU A 35 25.71 -5.55 4.49
CA GLU A 35 24.48 -5.82 3.76
C GLU A 35 23.70 -4.50 3.65
N LYS A 36 24.04 -3.71 2.62
CA LYS A 36 23.28 -2.52 2.26
C LYS A 36 22.03 -3.00 1.54
N PHE A 37 20.95 -3.21 2.27
CA PHE A 37 19.64 -3.40 1.66
C PHE A 37 19.31 -2.16 0.82
N LEU A 38 19.09 -2.35 -0.48
CA LEU A 38 18.55 -1.31 -1.34
C LEU A 38 17.08 -1.10 -0.97
N THR A 39 16.83 -0.32 0.06
CA THR A 39 15.47 0.14 0.38
C THR A 39 15.16 1.32 -0.52
N ALA A 40 14.27 1.10 -1.49
CA ALA A 40 13.71 2.19 -2.27
C ALA A 40 13.05 3.17 -1.30
N LYS A 41 13.37 4.46 -1.44
CA LYS A 41 12.74 5.50 -0.63
C LYS A 41 11.47 5.98 -1.31
N TYR A 42 10.37 5.99 -0.57
CA TYR A 42 9.15 6.65 -0.99
C TYR A 42 9.35 8.18 -0.98
N GLY A 43 8.83 8.86 -2.00
CA GLY A 43 8.78 10.32 -2.04
C GLY A 43 7.92 10.91 -0.92
N THR A 44 8.02 12.22 -0.69
CA THR A 44 7.28 12.93 0.37
C THR A 44 5.77 12.68 0.31
N HIS A 45 5.18 12.74 -0.88
CA HIS A 45 3.76 12.50 -1.11
C HIS A 45 3.37 11.03 -0.81
N GLN A 46 4.12 10.07 -1.36
CA GLN A 46 3.90 8.65 -1.09
C GLN A 46 4.01 8.34 0.40
N MET A 47 5.01 8.90 1.07
CA MET A 47 5.17 8.77 2.51
C MET A 47 4.01 9.42 3.29
N SER A 48 3.43 10.52 2.78
CA SER A 48 2.22 11.10 3.37
C SER A 48 1.01 10.18 3.21
N LEU A 49 0.82 9.56 2.04
CA LEU A 49 -0.27 8.60 1.80
C LEU A 49 -0.13 7.36 2.68
N ILE A 50 1.08 6.79 2.78
CA ILE A 50 1.38 5.64 3.65
C ILE A 50 1.00 5.98 5.11
N ARG A 51 1.42 7.15 5.61
CA ARG A 51 1.08 7.58 6.98
C ARG A 51 -0.43 7.73 7.19
N LYS A 52 -1.13 8.33 6.23
CA LYS A 52 -2.59 8.49 6.29
C LYS A 52 -3.29 7.12 6.32
N ARG A 53 -2.91 6.21 5.41
CA ARG A 53 -3.44 4.85 5.37
C ARG A 53 -3.24 4.15 6.71
N LEU A 54 -2.00 4.10 7.21
CA LEU A 54 -1.70 3.50 8.50
C LEU A 54 -2.53 4.09 9.65
N ALA A 55 -2.79 5.40 9.64
CA ALA A 55 -3.61 6.02 10.67
C ALA A 55 -5.08 5.55 10.62
N VAL A 56 -5.63 5.32 9.42
CA VAL A 56 -6.98 4.77 9.25
C VAL A 56 -7.02 3.29 9.62
N GLU A 57 -6.06 2.49 9.16
CA GLU A 57 -5.93 1.05 9.48
C GLU A 57 -5.82 0.82 10.99
N MET A 58 -4.97 1.59 11.67
CA MET A 58 -4.77 1.47 13.12
C MET A 58 -6.02 1.88 13.90
N TRP A 59 -6.72 2.94 13.46
CA TRP A 59 -8.00 3.31 14.06
C TRP A 59 -9.06 2.25 13.83
N LEU A 60 -9.14 1.68 12.63
CA LEU A 60 -10.10 0.64 12.27
C LEU A 60 -9.93 -0.59 13.17
N TYR A 61 -8.69 -1.05 13.34
CA TYR A 61 -8.37 -2.16 14.24
C TYR A 61 -8.85 -1.88 15.67
N ASP A 62 -8.46 -0.73 16.24
CA ASP A 62 -8.83 -0.37 17.63
C ASP A 62 -10.35 -0.28 17.82
N GLU A 63 -11.06 0.27 16.83
CA GLU A 63 -12.50 0.47 16.93
C GLU A 63 -13.29 -0.82 16.71
N LEU A 64 -12.82 -1.71 15.83
CA LEU A 64 -13.34 -3.07 15.71
C LEU A 64 -13.16 -3.86 17.01
N GLN A 65 -11.99 -3.80 17.64
CA GLN A 65 -11.75 -4.48 18.92
C GLN A 65 -12.72 -4.02 20.04
N LYS A 66 -13.20 -2.77 20.00
CA LYS A 66 -14.22 -2.26 20.96
C LYS A 66 -15.63 -2.72 20.62
N LEU A 67 -15.91 -2.92 19.33
CA LEU A 67 -17.22 -3.34 18.84
C LEU A 67 -17.48 -4.81 19.19
N PHE A 68 -16.46 -5.67 19.17
CA PHE A 68 -16.59 -7.10 19.46
C PHE A 68 -16.23 -7.47 20.90
N ASP A 69 -16.99 -8.41 21.49
CA ASP A 69 -16.73 -9.00 22.81
C ASP A 69 -17.04 -10.53 22.79
N PRO A 70 -16.01 -11.40 22.78
CA PRO A 70 -14.58 -11.11 22.94
C PRO A 70 -13.90 -10.52 21.70
N PRO A 71 -12.82 -9.71 21.84
CA PRO A 71 -12.19 -9.01 20.72
C PRO A 71 -11.53 -9.91 19.65
N ASN A 72 -11.24 -11.16 20.00
CA ASN A 72 -10.65 -12.16 19.09
C ASN A 72 -11.62 -12.63 17.99
N GLU A 73 -12.91 -12.28 18.10
CA GLU A 73 -13.92 -12.54 17.06
C GLU A 73 -14.13 -11.35 16.12
N ALA A 74 -13.35 -10.27 16.28
CA ALA A 74 -13.45 -9.12 15.39
C ALA A 74 -13.13 -9.54 13.95
N VAL A 75 -14.05 -9.19 13.06
CA VAL A 75 -13.87 -9.42 11.62
C VAL A 75 -12.82 -8.47 11.08
N ASP A 76 -11.98 -8.98 10.18
CA ASP A 76 -11.02 -8.18 9.45
C ASP A 76 -11.72 -7.43 8.31
N VAL A 77 -11.44 -6.14 8.17
CA VAL A 77 -12.12 -5.25 7.22
C VAL A 77 -11.06 -4.63 6.31
N ASP A 78 -11.06 -5.02 5.04
CA ASP A 78 -10.09 -4.53 4.06
C ASP A 78 -10.44 -3.11 3.56
N ILE A 79 -9.57 -2.14 3.84
CA ILE A 79 -9.76 -0.75 3.40
C ILE A 79 -9.76 -0.63 1.87
N ASP A 80 -8.87 -1.36 1.19
CA ASP A 80 -8.75 -1.28 -0.27
C ASP A 80 -10.06 -1.73 -0.95
N GLU A 81 -10.71 -2.80 -0.45
CA GLU A 81 -12.01 -3.26 -0.95
C GLU A 81 -13.09 -2.18 -0.78
N ILE A 82 -13.07 -1.45 0.34
CA ILE A 82 -14.02 -0.34 0.57
C ILE A 82 -13.79 0.80 -0.42
N LEU A 83 -12.52 1.15 -0.65
CA LEU A 83 -12.17 2.24 -1.55
C LEU A 83 -12.51 1.91 -3.02
N ASP A 84 -12.44 0.64 -3.40
CA ASP A 84 -12.79 0.16 -4.74
C ASP A 84 -14.31 0.18 -5.04
N MET A 85 -15.16 0.26 -4.01
CA MET A 85 -16.61 0.38 -4.20
C MET A 85 -17.04 1.79 -4.64
N ASP A 86 -18.00 1.86 -5.57
CA ASP A 86 -18.38 3.09 -6.28
C ASP A 86 -19.08 4.16 -5.41
N THR A 87 -19.93 3.76 -4.47
CA THR A 87 -20.77 4.70 -3.70
C THR A 87 -20.79 4.41 -2.21
N ASP A 88 -20.95 5.46 -1.40
CA ASP A 88 -21.08 5.33 0.06
C ASP A 88 -22.26 4.43 0.47
N ASP A 89 -23.35 4.39 -0.29
CA ASP A 89 -24.50 3.52 0.01
C ASP A 89 -24.16 2.03 -0.16
N ILE A 90 -23.40 1.69 -1.21
CA ILE A 90 -22.90 0.31 -1.41
C ILE A 90 -21.93 -0.05 -0.29
N ARG A 91 -20.99 0.85 0.04
CA ARG A 91 -20.02 0.66 1.13
C ARG A 91 -20.71 0.44 2.49
N ARG A 92 -21.72 1.25 2.80
CA ARG A 92 -22.52 1.11 4.04
C ARG A 92 -23.23 -0.24 4.10
N SER A 93 -23.90 -0.62 3.02
CA SER A 93 -24.63 -1.90 2.96
C SER A 93 -23.68 -3.10 3.12
N HIS A 94 -22.53 -3.06 2.43
CA HIS A 94 -21.50 -4.10 2.53
C HIS A 94 -20.99 -4.25 3.97
N LEU A 95 -20.54 -3.15 4.58
CA LEU A 95 -20.04 -3.14 5.95
C LEU A 95 -21.10 -3.57 6.96
N PHE A 96 -22.33 -3.11 6.80
CA PHE A 96 -23.43 -3.48 7.70
C PHE A 96 -23.72 -4.99 7.60
N SER A 97 -23.76 -5.54 6.39
CA SER A 97 -23.91 -6.99 6.17
C SER A 97 -22.76 -7.77 6.80
N LEU A 98 -21.51 -7.35 6.56
CA LEU A 98 -20.32 -8.00 7.11
C LEU A 98 -20.34 -8.03 8.65
N LEU A 99 -20.63 -6.89 9.27
CA LEU A 99 -20.68 -6.75 10.73
C LEU A 99 -21.92 -7.45 11.34
N SER A 100 -23.05 -7.49 10.64
CA SER A 100 -24.26 -8.18 11.15
C SER A 100 -24.20 -9.69 10.99
N ASN A 101 -23.50 -10.20 9.97
CA ASN A 101 -23.26 -11.64 9.78
C ASN A 101 -22.20 -12.19 10.74
N SER A 102 -21.40 -11.30 11.31
CA SER A 102 -20.43 -11.63 12.34
C SER A 102 -21.07 -11.75 13.72
N SER A 103 -20.36 -12.31 14.71
CA SER A 103 -20.84 -12.45 16.10
C SER A 103 -20.94 -11.13 16.88
N CYS A 104 -21.03 -9.99 16.19
CA CYS A 104 -21.17 -8.67 16.79
C CYS A 104 -22.47 -8.57 17.60
N LYS A 105 -22.34 -8.38 18.92
CA LYS A 105 -23.48 -8.28 19.86
C LYS A 105 -23.93 -6.83 20.12
N ARG A 106 -23.37 -5.86 19.39
CA ARG A 106 -23.66 -4.43 19.59
C ARG A 106 -24.97 -4.02 18.93
N SER A 107 -25.49 -2.87 19.35
CA SER A 107 -26.70 -2.31 18.76
C SER A 107 -26.45 -1.88 17.31
N GLU A 108 -27.46 -2.00 16.45
CA GLU A 108 -27.44 -1.47 15.08
C GLU A 108 -27.03 0.02 15.02
N LYS A 109 -27.33 0.79 16.07
CA LYS A 109 -26.94 2.20 16.19
C LYS A 109 -25.43 2.37 16.35
N ASP A 110 -24.80 1.54 17.16
CA ASP A 110 -23.35 1.56 17.38
C ASP A 110 -22.62 1.13 16.11
N ILE A 111 -23.13 0.09 15.43
CA ILE A 111 -22.63 -0.38 14.13
C ILE A 111 -22.75 0.73 13.08
N SER A 112 -23.92 1.37 12.97
CA SER A 112 -24.15 2.45 11.99
C SER A 112 -23.25 3.66 12.24
N LYS A 113 -23.00 3.99 13.52
CA LYS A 113 -22.06 5.05 13.90
C LYS A 113 -20.63 4.69 13.50
N PHE A 114 -20.18 3.49 13.84
CA PHE A 114 -18.86 2.98 13.43
C PHE A 114 -18.66 3.06 11.91
N ILE A 115 -19.64 2.59 11.13
CA ILE A 115 -19.59 2.63 9.66
C ILE A 115 -19.47 4.08 9.18
N SER A 116 -20.25 4.99 9.75
CA SER A 116 -20.21 6.41 9.37
C SER A 116 -18.83 7.02 9.65
N ASP A 117 -18.28 6.76 10.84
CA ASP A 117 -16.95 7.23 11.25
C ASP A 117 -15.83 6.65 10.36
N LEU A 118 -15.95 5.38 9.95
CA LEU A 118 -15.00 4.72 9.05
C LEU A 118 -15.02 5.36 7.66
N LEU A 119 -16.20 5.58 7.08
CA LEU A 119 -16.32 6.17 5.75
C LEU A 119 -15.79 7.62 5.71
N ASP A 120 -16.02 8.39 6.77
CA ASP A 120 -15.49 9.75 6.84
C ASP A 120 -13.97 9.78 6.95
N ARG A 121 -13.37 8.79 7.62
CA ARG A 121 -11.90 8.63 7.66
C ARG A 121 -11.34 8.12 6.34
N ALA A 122 -12.02 7.19 5.68
CA ALA A 122 -11.62 6.64 4.39
C ALA A 122 -11.54 7.72 3.29
N LYS A 123 -12.40 8.74 3.34
CA LYS A 123 -12.35 9.92 2.42
C LYS A 123 -11.04 10.72 2.50
N THR A 124 -10.22 10.51 3.52
CA THR A 124 -8.95 11.23 3.68
C THR A 124 -7.77 10.57 2.96
N LEU A 125 -7.98 9.34 2.47
CA LEU A 125 -7.00 8.49 1.78
C LEU A 125 -6.88 8.83 0.30
#